data_AF-A0A1F7WFH7-F1
#
_entry.id   AF-A0A1F7WFH7-F1
#
_cell.length_a   1.000
_cell.length_b   1.000
_cell.length_c   1.000
_cell.angle_alpha   90.00
_cell.angle_beta   90.00
_cell.angle_gamma   90.00
#
_symmetry.space_group_name_H-M   'P 1'
#
loop_
_entity.id
_entity.type
_entity.pdbx_description
1 polymer ?
#
loop_
_entity_poly.entity_id
_entity_poly.type
_entity_poly.pdbx_seq_one_letter_code
_entity_poly.pdbx_strand_id
1 'polypeptide(L)'
;MEKRELIGLIFICVIIFGSLIAFRKPTEKEEPTLQPQTEQPKNIEVIEPKSEPNHYSPKTYEIILKEESATPDYLTINKGDTVVWKNTGSNRKRLWIDEEVYSDMMEPGQSYSYTFTGIGDHTFRDVFNGLVRGAIVVKSQPSIQITGSFLKGFTETQKTVVGIQFTIFILAVGVLIYTLRKK
;
A
#
# COMPACT_ATOMS: atom_id res chain seq x y z
N MET A 1 -26.17 -37.61 35.03
CA MET A 1 -26.20 -36.28 34.39
C MET A 1 -27.39 -36.22 33.47
N GLU A 2 -28.44 -35.56 33.93
CA GLU A 2 -29.73 -35.42 33.26
C GLU A 2 -29.62 -34.51 32.04
N LYS A 3 -30.44 -34.71 31.00
CA LYS A 3 -30.40 -33.95 29.73
C LYS A 3 -30.48 -32.42 29.93
N ARG A 4 -31.02 -31.97 31.06
CA ARG A 4 -31.18 -30.55 31.42
C ARG A 4 -29.87 -29.91 31.89
N GLU A 5 -28.98 -30.68 32.52
CA GLU A 5 -27.66 -30.22 32.97
C GLU A 5 -26.68 -30.02 31.79
N LEU A 6 -26.80 -30.87 30.76
CA LEU A 6 -25.95 -30.80 29.57
C LEU A 6 -26.28 -29.60 28.67
N ILE A 7 -27.57 -29.24 28.58
CA ILE A 7 -28.02 -28.07 27.82
C ILE A 7 -27.57 -26.77 28.52
N GLY A 8 -27.61 -26.74 29.86
CA GLY A 8 -27.07 -25.64 30.65
C GLY A 8 -25.57 -25.43 30.44
N LEU A 9 -24.77 -26.51 30.44
CA LEU A 9 -23.33 -26.44 30.20
C LEU A 9 -22.97 -25.96 28.79
N ILE A 10 -23.71 -26.37 27.76
CA ILE A 10 -23.47 -25.93 26.38
C ILE A 10 -23.77 -24.43 26.22
N PHE A 11 -24.84 -23.94 26.85
CA PHE A 11 -25.16 -22.50 26.83
C PHE A 11 -24.09 -21.66 27.54
N ILE A 12 -23.57 -22.13 28.67
CA ILE A 12 -22.47 -21.48 29.40
C ILE A 12 -21.20 -21.43 28.55
N CYS A 13 -20.85 -22.51 27.86
CA CYS A 13 -19.69 -22.53 26.95
C CYS A 13 -19.84 -21.56 25.77
N VAL A 14 -21.03 -21.45 25.17
CA VAL A 14 -21.26 -20.52 24.04
C VAL A 14 -21.18 -19.05 24.48
N ILE A 15 -21.61 -18.72 25.70
CA ILE A 15 -21.48 -17.35 26.25
C ILE A 15 -20.02 -17.04 26.58
N ILE A 16 -19.26 -17.98 27.15
CA ILE A 16 -17.83 -17.79 27.43
C ILE A 16 -17.03 -17.62 26.12
N PHE A 17 -17.30 -18.43 25.10
CA PHE A 17 -16.62 -18.32 23.80
C PHE A 17 -17.05 -17.11 22.97
N GLY A 18 -18.32 -16.69 23.04
CA GLY A 18 -18.80 -15.49 22.35
C GLY A 18 -18.28 -14.18 22.96
N SER A 19 -18.05 -14.15 24.28
CA SER A 19 -17.54 -12.96 24.98
C SER A 19 -16.06 -12.67 24.73
N LEU A 20 -15.27 -13.67 24.30
CA LEU A 20 -13.86 -13.51 23.94
C LEU A 20 -13.62 -12.77 22.62
N ILE A 21 -14.66 -12.54 21.81
CA ILE A 21 -14.54 -11.85 20.51
C ILE A 21 -14.84 -10.35 20.61
N ALA A 22 -15.47 -9.89 21.71
CA ALA A 22 -15.93 -8.50 21.86
C ALA A 22 -15.00 -7.57 22.67
N PHE A 23 -13.87 -8.07 23.19
CA PHE A 23 -12.88 -7.26 23.94
C PHE A 23 -11.48 -7.29 23.28
N ARG A 24 -11.39 -6.89 22.01
CA ARG A 24 -10.15 -6.26 21.52
C ARG A 24 -10.31 -4.74 21.62
N LYS A 25 -10.06 -4.21 22.81
CA LYS A 25 -9.70 -2.80 22.97
C LYS A 25 -8.39 -2.61 22.19
N PRO A 26 -8.24 -1.58 21.33
CA PRO A 26 -6.96 -1.31 20.69
C PRO A 26 -5.95 -0.97 21.78
N THR A 27 -5.04 -1.90 22.07
CA THR A 27 -3.92 -1.64 22.96
C THR A 27 -2.98 -0.68 22.25
N GLU A 28 -3.01 0.55 22.73
CA GLU A 28 -2.04 1.62 22.55
C GLU A 28 -0.61 1.03 22.66
N LYS A 29 0.21 1.29 21.63
CA LYS A 29 1.60 0.86 21.58
C LYS A 29 2.38 1.62 22.65
N GLU A 30 2.71 0.96 23.75
CA GLU A 30 3.80 1.42 24.61
C GLU A 30 5.11 1.32 23.83
N GLU A 31 5.74 2.48 23.64
CA GLU A 31 7.05 2.66 23.04
C GLU A 31 8.12 2.11 23.98
N PRO A 32 8.91 1.09 23.58
CA PRO A 32 10.03 0.64 24.37
C PRO A 32 11.13 1.70 24.32
N THR A 33 11.34 2.37 25.44
CA THR A 33 12.54 3.17 25.74
C THR A 33 13.81 2.36 25.47
N LEU A 34 14.55 2.77 24.44
CA LEU A 34 15.88 2.26 24.11
C LEU A 34 16.87 2.57 25.24
N GLN A 35 17.40 1.53 25.88
CA GLN A 35 18.67 1.64 26.61
C GLN A 35 19.82 1.13 25.72
N PRO A 36 21.00 1.79 25.72
CA PRO A 36 22.12 1.39 24.88
C PRO A 36 22.78 0.14 25.46
N GLN A 37 22.86 -0.94 24.68
CA GLN A 37 23.76 -2.04 24.95
C GLN A 37 24.77 -2.17 23.82
N THR A 38 26.01 -1.79 24.15
CA THR A 38 27.22 -2.02 23.38
C THR A 38 27.62 -3.48 23.54
N GLU A 39 27.35 -4.30 22.52
CA GLU A 39 28.08 -5.55 22.30
C GLU A 39 28.65 -5.55 20.89
N GLN A 40 29.96 -5.39 20.83
CA GLN A 40 30.80 -5.76 19.69
C GLN A 40 31.52 -7.02 20.13
N PRO A 41 31.43 -8.14 19.41
CA PRO A 41 32.61 -8.49 18.63
C PRO A 41 32.37 -9.31 17.35
N LYS A 42 33.42 -9.21 16.53
CA LYS A 42 33.88 -10.17 15.51
C LYS A 42 33.34 -9.91 14.10
N ASN A 43 34.14 -9.10 13.41
CA ASN A 43 34.25 -8.94 11.97
C ASN A 43 34.05 -10.27 11.24
N ILE A 44 32.83 -10.50 10.75
CA ILE A 44 32.60 -11.23 9.52
C ILE A 44 32.61 -10.14 8.47
N GLU A 45 33.58 -10.18 7.57
CA GLU A 45 33.53 -9.43 6.33
C GLU A 45 32.41 -10.05 5.48
N VAL A 46 31.17 -9.68 5.82
CA VAL A 46 30.04 -9.82 4.92
C VAL A 46 30.33 -8.79 3.84
N ILE A 47 30.76 -9.29 2.68
CA ILE A 47 30.63 -8.56 1.42
C ILE A 47 29.13 -8.24 1.30
N GLU A 48 28.73 -7.07 1.77
CA GLU A 48 27.37 -6.58 1.66
C GLU A 48 27.15 -6.25 0.18
N PRO A 49 26.31 -6.99 -0.58
CA PRO A 49 25.79 -6.43 -1.80
C PRO A 49 24.91 -5.27 -1.36
N LYS A 50 25.45 -4.05 -1.44
CA LYS A 50 24.71 -2.78 -1.31
C LYS A 50 23.46 -2.86 -2.17
N SER A 51 22.37 -3.29 -1.56
CA SER A 51 21.04 -3.34 -2.12
C SER A 51 20.12 -2.69 -1.09
N GLU A 52 20.37 -1.40 -0.87
CA GLU A 52 19.34 -0.53 -0.31
C GLU A 52 18.05 -0.74 -1.11
N PRO A 53 16.91 -0.94 -0.46
CA PRO A 53 15.63 -0.96 -1.13
C PRO A 53 15.50 0.36 -1.91
N ASN A 54 15.50 0.28 -3.24
CA ASN A 54 15.49 1.44 -4.12
C ASN A 54 14.12 2.13 -3.99
N HIS A 55 13.96 2.94 -2.95
CA HIS A 55 12.73 3.68 -2.68
C HIS A 55 12.69 4.86 -3.63
N TYR A 56 11.74 4.84 -4.56
CA TYR A 56 11.58 5.90 -5.51
C TYR A 56 11.15 7.19 -4.79
N SER A 57 11.97 8.24 -4.87
CA SER A 57 11.59 9.58 -4.44
C SER A 57 10.90 10.32 -5.59
N PRO A 58 9.75 10.97 -5.34
CA PRO A 58 9.08 11.82 -6.32
C PRO A 58 10.01 12.88 -6.91
N LYS A 59 9.91 13.07 -8.22
CA LYS A 59 10.68 14.06 -8.98
C LYS A 59 9.78 15.17 -9.50
N THR A 60 10.42 16.29 -9.80
CA THR A 60 9.77 17.43 -10.47
C THR A 60 10.36 17.58 -11.86
N TYR A 61 9.48 17.75 -12.84
CA TYR A 61 9.83 17.97 -14.25
C TYR A 61 9.31 19.32 -14.70
N GLU A 62 10.04 20.01 -15.56
CA GLU A 62 9.61 21.30 -16.12
C GLU A 62 9.23 21.15 -17.59
N ILE A 63 8.11 21.76 -17.97
CA ILE A 63 7.68 21.97 -19.34
C ILE A 63 7.60 23.47 -19.60
N ILE A 64 8.34 23.93 -20.60
CA ILE A 64 8.31 25.33 -21.04
C ILE A 64 7.18 25.52 -22.03
N LEU A 65 6.29 26.47 -21.73
CA LEU A 65 5.26 26.93 -22.64
C LEU A 65 5.71 28.21 -23.36
N LYS A 66 5.59 28.22 -24.68
CA LYS A 66 5.77 29.39 -25.54
C LYS A 66 4.46 29.71 -26.26
N GLU A 67 4.51 30.55 -27.28
CA GLU A 67 3.34 31.02 -28.04
C GLU A 67 2.47 29.86 -28.53
N GLU A 68 3.08 28.88 -29.19
CA GLU A 68 2.39 27.80 -29.90
C GLU A 68 2.98 26.41 -29.61
N SER A 69 3.92 26.30 -28.67
CA SER A 69 4.57 25.02 -28.35
C SER A 69 4.76 24.79 -26.85
N ALA A 70 4.82 23.51 -26.49
CA ALA A 70 5.31 23.02 -25.22
C ALA A 70 6.66 22.32 -25.43
N THR A 71 7.61 22.45 -24.51
CA THR A 71 8.91 21.80 -24.59
C THR A 71 9.34 21.26 -23.23
N PRO A 72 9.44 19.93 -23.05
CA PRO A 72 9.02 18.90 -24.00
C PRO A 72 7.49 18.88 -24.19
N ASP A 73 7.02 18.46 -25.36
CA ASP A 73 5.60 18.18 -25.63
C ASP A 73 5.22 16.73 -25.31
N TYR A 74 6.20 15.85 -25.13
CA TYR A 74 6.03 14.48 -24.66
C TYR A 74 6.97 14.20 -23.48
N LEU A 75 6.41 13.74 -22.37
CA LEU A 75 7.16 13.45 -21.15
C LEU A 75 6.77 12.08 -20.58
N THR A 76 7.74 11.33 -20.07
CA THR A 76 7.47 10.11 -19.30
C THR A 76 7.94 10.29 -17.86
N ILE A 77 7.04 10.09 -16.91
CA ILE A 77 7.28 10.24 -15.48
C ILE A 77 6.78 9.01 -14.71
N ASN A 78 7.01 8.96 -13.41
CA ASN A 78 6.46 7.93 -12.54
C ASN A 78 5.29 8.50 -11.73
N LYS A 79 4.40 7.61 -11.30
CA LYS A 79 3.34 7.95 -10.35
C LYS A 79 3.94 8.67 -9.13
N GLY A 80 3.32 9.78 -8.75
CA GLY A 80 3.74 10.65 -7.66
C GLY A 80 4.63 11.82 -8.09
N ASP A 81 5.14 11.83 -9.33
CA ASP A 81 5.92 12.94 -9.85
C ASP A 81 5.07 14.18 -10.10
N THR A 82 5.74 15.33 -10.08
CA THR A 82 5.13 16.64 -10.33
C THR A 82 5.64 17.22 -11.63
N VAL A 83 4.74 17.78 -12.43
CA VAL A 83 5.09 18.56 -13.61
C VAL A 83 4.80 20.03 -13.34
N VAL A 84 5.77 20.88 -13.67
CA VAL A 84 5.68 22.33 -13.61
C VAL A 84 5.65 22.84 -15.04
N TRP A 85 4.55 23.48 -15.43
CA TRP A 85 4.50 24.23 -16.68
C TRP A 85 4.88 25.67 -16.39
N LYS A 86 5.83 26.20 -17.15
CA LYS A 86 6.28 27.59 -17.04
C LYS A 86 5.94 28.35 -18.31
N ASN A 87 5.15 29.40 -18.19
CA ASN A 87 4.86 30.30 -19.30
C ASN A 87 6.05 31.24 -19.54
N THR A 88 6.84 30.96 -20.57
CA THR A 88 7.92 31.86 -21.03
C THR A 88 7.54 32.66 -22.27
N GLY A 89 6.33 32.42 -22.80
CA GLY A 89 5.81 33.15 -23.94
C GLY A 89 5.25 34.52 -23.55
N SER A 90 4.82 35.25 -24.57
CA SER A 90 4.26 36.60 -24.47
C SER A 90 2.78 36.63 -24.11
N ASN A 91 2.05 35.54 -24.33
CA ASN A 91 0.62 35.44 -24.08
C ASN A 91 0.34 34.66 -22.80
N ARG A 92 -0.72 35.03 -22.07
CA ARG A 92 -1.22 34.24 -20.94
C ARG A 92 -1.62 32.82 -21.38
N LYS A 93 -1.50 31.86 -20.48
CA LYS A 93 -1.81 30.45 -20.71
C LYS A 93 -2.73 29.91 -19.64
N ARG A 94 -3.62 28.99 -20.04
CA ARG A 94 -4.40 28.19 -19.09
C ARG A 94 -4.55 26.79 -19.64
N LEU A 95 -4.11 25.80 -18.89
CA LEU A 95 -4.13 24.41 -19.33
C LEU A 95 -5.44 23.73 -18.95
N TRP A 96 -5.90 22.86 -19.83
CA TRP A 96 -6.93 21.85 -19.56
C TRP A 96 -6.25 20.48 -19.64
N ILE A 97 -6.07 19.85 -18.48
CA ILE A 97 -5.37 18.58 -18.28
C ILE A 97 -6.43 17.48 -18.20
N ASP A 98 -6.28 16.45 -19.03
CA ASP A 98 -7.16 15.28 -19.15
C ASP A 98 -8.64 15.59 -19.38
N GLU A 99 -8.93 16.80 -19.86
CA GLU A 99 -10.30 17.29 -19.95
C GLU A 99 -11.05 17.38 -18.60
N GLU A 100 -10.32 17.27 -17.48
CA GLU A 100 -10.88 17.23 -16.14
C GLU A 100 -10.43 18.42 -15.28
N VAL A 101 -9.13 18.77 -15.36
CA VAL A 101 -8.52 19.76 -14.47
C VAL A 101 -8.12 21.00 -15.26
N TYR A 102 -8.54 22.18 -14.80
CA TYR A 102 -8.01 23.45 -15.30
C TYR A 102 -6.87 23.93 -14.41
N SER A 103 -5.78 24.39 -15.01
CA SER A 103 -4.79 25.17 -14.28
C SER A 103 -5.34 26.54 -13.89
N ASP A 104 -4.61 27.20 -13.00
CA ASP A 104 -4.71 28.65 -12.85
C ASP A 104 -4.29 29.38 -14.13
N MET A 105 -4.69 30.64 -14.25
CA MET A 105 -4.20 31.51 -15.33
C MET A 105 -2.73 31.83 -15.08
N MET A 106 -1.87 31.54 -16.07
CA MET A 106 -0.45 31.86 -16.04
C MET A 106 -0.16 33.04 -16.96
N GLU A 107 0.11 34.21 -16.38
CA GLU A 107 0.69 35.35 -17.09
C GLU A 107 2.15 35.04 -17.54
N PRO A 108 2.73 35.81 -18.46
CA PRO A 108 4.14 35.66 -18.84
C PRO A 108 5.07 35.64 -17.61
N GLY A 109 5.89 34.59 -17.52
CA GLY A 109 6.82 34.34 -16.42
C GLY A 109 6.24 33.49 -15.27
N GLN A 110 4.93 33.23 -15.24
CA GLN A 110 4.30 32.42 -14.19
C GLN A 110 4.35 30.92 -14.50
N SER A 111 4.15 30.13 -13.45
CA SER A 111 4.13 28.66 -13.53
C SER A 111 2.91 28.07 -12.84
N TYR A 112 2.54 26.87 -13.28
CA TYR A 112 1.55 26.01 -12.65
C TYR A 112 2.17 24.64 -12.38
N SER A 113 1.78 23.97 -11.30
CA SER A 113 2.30 22.66 -10.92
C SER A 113 1.18 21.66 -10.70
N TYR A 114 1.39 20.42 -11.13
CA TYR A 114 0.43 19.33 -10.95
C TYR A 114 1.16 18.01 -10.66
N THR A 115 0.71 17.32 -9.61
CA THR A 115 1.24 16.00 -9.22
C THR A 115 0.38 14.90 -9.80
N PHE A 116 0.98 13.99 -10.58
CA PHE A 116 0.27 12.91 -11.23
C PHE A 116 0.19 11.66 -10.35
N THR A 117 -1.01 11.28 -9.93
CA THR A 117 -1.25 10.07 -9.14
C THR A 117 -1.91 8.93 -9.90
N GLY A 118 -2.54 9.23 -11.05
CA GLY A 118 -3.06 8.25 -11.99
C GLY A 118 -1.94 7.69 -12.86
N ILE A 119 -2.00 6.41 -13.20
CA ILE A 119 -1.11 5.81 -14.21
C ILE A 119 -1.78 5.87 -15.58
N GLY A 120 -0.99 5.94 -16.64
CA GLY A 120 -1.48 5.96 -18.02
C GLY A 120 -1.06 7.20 -18.78
N ASP A 121 -1.77 7.46 -19.88
CA ASP A 121 -1.50 8.58 -20.76
C ASP A 121 -2.37 9.76 -20.34
N HIS A 122 -1.72 10.87 -20.02
CA HIS A 122 -2.36 12.12 -19.65
C HIS A 122 -2.09 13.16 -20.74
N THR A 123 -3.07 13.98 -21.07
CA THR A 123 -2.93 15.02 -22.11
C THR A 123 -3.17 16.41 -21.52
N PHE A 124 -2.54 17.42 -22.11
CA PHE A 124 -2.83 18.80 -21.77
C PHE A 124 -2.95 19.64 -23.04
N ARG A 125 -3.78 20.67 -22.98
CA ARG A 125 -3.86 21.71 -24.02
C ARG A 125 -4.14 23.09 -23.44
N ASP A 126 -3.68 24.14 -24.11
CA ASP A 126 -4.04 25.52 -23.78
C ASP A 126 -5.49 25.79 -24.20
N VAL A 127 -6.27 26.35 -23.29
CA VAL A 127 -7.71 26.60 -23.46
C VAL A 127 -7.98 27.67 -24.52
N PHE A 128 -7.05 28.61 -24.72
CA PHE A 128 -7.28 29.76 -25.59
C PHE A 128 -7.13 29.46 -27.08
N ASN A 129 -6.05 28.79 -27.47
CA ASN A 129 -5.74 28.55 -28.89
C ASN A 129 -5.57 27.06 -29.24
N GLY A 130 -5.45 26.17 -28.26
CA GLY A 130 -5.27 24.72 -28.47
C GLY A 130 -3.95 24.31 -29.15
N LEU A 131 -3.09 25.25 -29.55
CA LEU A 131 -1.83 24.98 -30.24
C LEU A 131 -0.77 24.44 -29.28
N VAL A 132 -0.70 25.00 -28.08
CA VAL A 132 0.11 24.46 -27.00
C VAL A 132 -0.61 23.22 -26.48
N ARG A 133 -0.01 22.05 -26.73
CA ARG A 133 -0.51 20.75 -26.28
C ARG A 133 0.64 19.76 -26.07
N GLY A 134 0.36 18.70 -25.33
CA GLY A 134 1.33 17.63 -25.11
C GLY A 134 0.74 16.44 -24.38
N ALA A 135 1.59 15.43 -24.17
CA ALA A 135 1.25 14.19 -23.49
C ALA A 135 2.28 13.85 -22.40
N ILE A 136 1.77 13.32 -21.29
CA ILE A 136 2.55 12.88 -20.13
C ILE A 136 2.16 11.43 -19.85
N VAL A 137 3.12 10.53 -20.03
CA VAL A 137 2.94 9.10 -19.73
C VAL A 137 3.40 8.83 -18.31
N VAL A 138 2.47 8.45 -17.44
CA VAL A 138 2.73 8.17 -16.03
C VAL A 138 2.86 6.66 -15.83
N LYS A 139 4.07 6.21 -15.54
CA LYS A 139 4.39 4.80 -15.28
C LYS A 139 4.13 4.45 -13.82
N SER A 140 3.83 3.19 -13.55
CA SER A 140 3.88 2.66 -12.19
C SER A 140 5.30 2.78 -11.64
N GLN A 141 5.43 3.20 -10.38
CA GLN A 141 6.70 3.08 -9.69
C GLN A 141 7.11 1.61 -9.61
N PRO A 142 8.39 1.27 -9.77
CA PRO A 142 8.85 -0.10 -9.54
C PRO A 142 8.69 -0.41 -8.04
N SER A 143 7.66 -1.19 -7.69
CA SER A 143 7.52 -1.75 -6.35
C SER A 143 8.59 -2.82 -6.15
N ILE A 144 9.28 -2.78 -5.02
CA ILE A 144 10.20 -3.85 -4.62
C ILE A 144 9.38 -5.14 -4.54
N GLN A 145 9.72 -6.12 -5.39
CA GLN A 145 9.25 -7.48 -5.23
C GLN A 145 9.86 -7.98 -3.91
N ILE A 146 9.07 -8.03 -2.83
CA ILE A 146 9.42 -8.89 -1.70
C ILE A 146 9.22 -10.30 -2.22
N THR A 147 10.23 -10.83 -2.90
CA THR A 147 10.25 -12.19 -3.41
C THR A 147 9.82 -13.11 -2.28
N GLY A 148 8.83 -13.97 -2.53
CA GLY A 148 8.09 -14.78 -1.55
C GLY A 148 8.90 -15.76 -0.69
N SER A 149 10.22 -15.61 -0.61
CA SER A 149 11.11 -16.30 0.31
C SER A 149 10.77 -16.03 1.78
N PHE A 150 10.28 -14.83 2.12
CA PHE A 150 9.88 -14.52 3.51
C PHE A 150 8.55 -15.16 3.92
N LEU A 151 7.68 -15.50 2.97
CA LEU A 151 6.40 -16.18 3.25
C LEU A 151 6.55 -17.71 3.38
N LYS A 152 7.63 -18.29 2.85
CA LYS A 152 7.85 -19.75 2.93
C LYS A 152 7.98 -20.23 4.39
N GLY A 153 8.61 -19.43 5.25
CA GLY A 153 8.71 -19.69 6.69
C GLY A 153 7.41 -19.51 7.48
N PHE A 154 6.45 -18.73 6.96
CA PHE A 154 5.13 -18.58 7.59
C PHE A 154 4.16 -19.71 7.22
N THR A 155 4.39 -20.40 6.10
CA THR A 155 3.47 -21.45 5.62
C THR A 155 3.67 -22.84 6.24
N GLU A 156 4.84 -23.16 6.82
CA GLU A 156 5.04 -24.45 7.50
C GLU A 156 4.53 -24.44 8.94
N THR A 157 4.71 -23.33 9.67
CA THR A 157 4.34 -23.25 11.09
C THR A 157 2.82 -23.21 11.30
N GLN A 158 2.05 -22.66 10.35
CA GLN A 158 0.58 -22.56 10.47
C GLN A 158 -0.17 -23.83 10.03
N LYS A 159 0.38 -24.65 9.11
CA LYS A 159 -0.26 -25.89 8.65
C LYS A 159 -0.35 -26.94 9.76
N THR A 160 0.64 -27.01 10.64
CA THR A 160 0.69 -27.99 11.73
C THR A 160 -0.35 -27.68 12.81
N VAL A 161 -0.57 -26.40 13.13
CA VAL A 161 -1.49 -25.98 14.20
C VAL A 161 -2.95 -26.23 13.84
N VAL A 162 -3.35 -25.95 12.59
CA VAL A 162 -4.74 -26.19 12.12
C VAL A 162 -5.03 -27.69 11.99
N GLY A 163 -4.05 -28.49 11.55
CA GLY A 163 -4.19 -29.95 11.45
C GLY A 163 -4.35 -30.64 12.81
N ILE A 164 -3.60 -30.19 13.83
CA ILE A 164 -3.71 -30.73 15.19
C ILE A 164 -5.08 -30.38 15.82
N GLN A 165 -5.61 -29.19 15.58
CA GLN A 165 -6.92 -28.80 16.12
C GLN A 165 -8.07 -29.62 15.53
N PHE A 166 -8.01 -29.94 14.23
CA PHE A 166 -9.02 -30.75 13.56
C PHE A 166 -9.03 -32.21 14.02
N THR A 167 -7.86 -32.82 14.24
CA THR A 167 -7.78 -34.20 14.74
C THR A 167 -8.30 -34.32 16.17
N ILE A 168 -7.99 -33.35 17.04
CA ILE A 168 -8.52 -33.30 18.41
C ILE A 168 -10.06 -33.18 18.38
N PHE A 169 -10.61 -32.34 17.49
CA PHE A 169 -12.06 -32.17 17.38
C PHE A 169 -12.76 -33.46 16.91
N ILE A 170 -12.21 -34.16 15.91
CA ILE A 170 -12.78 -35.42 15.41
C ILE A 170 -12.78 -36.49 16.50
N LEU A 171 -11.71 -36.62 17.29
CA LEU A 171 -11.65 -37.57 18.40
C LEU A 171 -12.69 -37.24 19.49
N ALA A 172 -12.84 -35.97 19.85
CA ALA A 172 -13.83 -35.54 20.83
C ALA A 172 -15.27 -35.87 20.39
N VAL A 173 -15.60 -35.61 19.12
CA VAL A 173 -16.90 -35.95 18.53
C VAL A 173 -17.11 -37.47 18.48
N GLY A 174 -16.08 -38.24 18.12
CA GLY A 174 -16.15 -39.70 18.09
C GLY A 174 -16.44 -40.31 19.48
N VAL A 175 -15.76 -39.82 20.53
CA VAL A 175 -16.00 -40.24 21.91
C VAL A 175 -17.40 -39.85 22.39
N LEU A 176 -17.88 -38.67 22.01
CA LEU A 176 -19.24 -38.23 22.32
C LEU A 176 -20.29 -39.15 21.65
N ILE A 177 -20.13 -39.47 20.38
CA ILE A 177 -21.05 -40.38 19.66
C ILE A 177 -21.01 -41.79 20.29
N TYR A 178 -19.83 -42.29 20.63
CA TYR A 178 -19.67 -43.60 21.28
C TYR A 178 -20.38 -43.66 22.63
N THR A 179 -20.22 -42.63 23.47
CA THR A 179 -20.88 -42.56 24.79
C THR A 179 -22.39 -42.40 24.70
N LEU A 180 -22.89 -41.70 23.66
CA LEU A 180 -24.33 -41.59 23.39
C LEU A 180 -24.95 -42.88 22.84
N ARG A 181 -24.17 -43.71 22.12
CA ARG A 181 -24.62 -45.02 21.61
C ARG A 181 -24.59 -46.13 22.65
N LYS A 182 -23.78 -45.99 23.71
CA LYS A 182 -23.63 -46.99 24.77
C LYS A 182 -24.69 -46.87 25.88
N LYS A 183 -25.48 -45.79 25.88
CA LYS A 183 -26.65 -45.61 26.75
C LYS A 183 -27.93 -45.94 26.00
#